data_AF-X1TEB4-F1
#
_entry.id   AF-X1TEB4-F1
#
_cell.length_a   1.000
_cell.length_b   1.000
_cell.length_c   1.000
_cell.angle_alpha   90.00
_cell.angle_beta   90.00
_cell.angle_gamma   90.00
#
_symmetry.space_group_name_H-M   'P 1'
#
loop_
_entity.id
_entity.type
_entity.pdbx_description
1 polymer ?
#
loop_
_entity_poly.entity_id
_entity_poly.type
_entity_poly.pdbx_seq_one_letter_code
_entity_poly.pdbx_strand_id
1 'polypeptide(L)'
;MSNIRLRIVNDSDEDIELRLRFFLRYFDQVIRTYADEDIIVPANEHSPEIGPFEEYPIESTYPSAGKYTFVARILSLREEDKGTELDHKTKVFYLEEDPPMRGLFERCEAVGLPNEEPIKYLIGYSDIGGERGLILNYNISHPTYDTVAESLEDLAEHILRIASHETCRYDLLQQTPALFEGVNRENSEEILKREREIVGEILYRFHRREI
;
A
#
# COMPACT_ATOMS: atom_id res chain seq x y z
N MET A 1 -3.57 15.43 -21.85
CA MET A 1 -2.11 15.48 -22.11
C MET A 1 -1.43 15.70 -20.78
N SER A 2 -0.71 14.70 -20.30
CA SER A 2 0.01 14.78 -19.03
C SER A 2 1.48 14.94 -19.35
N ASN A 3 2.05 16.13 -19.09
CA ASN A 3 3.48 16.39 -19.23
C ASN A 3 4.19 15.88 -17.97
N ILE A 4 4.70 14.65 -17.99
CA ILE A 4 5.40 14.10 -16.84
C ILE A 4 6.83 14.67 -16.83
N ARG A 5 7.22 15.26 -15.71
CA ARG A 5 8.53 15.90 -15.53
C ARG A 5 9.10 15.48 -14.19
N LEU A 6 10.42 15.36 -14.16
CA LEU A 6 11.16 15.03 -12.95
C LEU A 6 12.15 16.15 -12.66
N ARG A 7 12.38 16.37 -11.37
CA ARG A 7 13.44 17.22 -10.86
C ARG A 7 13.96 16.57 -9.59
N ILE A 8 15.28 16.46 -9.51
CA ILE A 8 15.96 15.95 -8.33
C ILE A 8 16.43 17.15 -7.53
N VAL A 9 16.19 17.15 -6.22
CA VAL A 9 16.61 18.22 -5.31
C VAL A 9 17.62 17.61 -4.35
N ASN A 10 18.78 18.25 -4.24
CA ASN A 10 19.81 17.89 -3.29
C ASN A 10 19.82 18.94 -2.17
N ASP A 11 19.22 18.61 -1.04
CA ASP A 11 19.21 19.48 0.15
C ASP A 11 20.41 19.21 1.09
N SER A 12 21.43 18.47 0.62
CA SER A 12 22.63 18.17 1.41
C SER A 12 23.77 19.14 1.11
N ASP A 13 24.76 19.16 2.01
CA ASP A 13 25.96 20.00 1.90
C ASP A 13 27.04 19.43 0.97
N GLU A 14 26.76 18.31 0.30
CA GLU A 14 27.69 17.61 -0.58
C GLU A 14 27.08 17.34 -1.95
N ASP A 15 27.92 17.27 -2.97
CA ASP A 15 27.49 16.85 -4.30
C ASP A 15 27.06 15.38 -4.27
N ILE A 16 25.91 15.06 -4.87
CA ILE A 16 25.42 13.68 -4.96
C ILE A 16 25.58 13.17 -6.38
N GLU A 17 26.37 12.12 -6.54
CA GLU A 17 26.36 11.27 -7.73
C GLU A 17 25.30 10.18 -7.57
N LEU A 18 24.34 10.14 -8.48
CA LEU A 18 23.21 9.22 -8.42
C LEU A 18 22.85 8.68 -9.80
N ARG A 19 22.13 7.57 -9.83
CA ARG A 19 21.49 7.04 -11.03
C ARG A 19 19.99 7.16 -10.91
N LEU A 20 19.39 7.95 -11.80
CA LEU A 20 17.95 8.04 -11.93
C LEU A 20 17.42 6.88 -12.78
N ARG A 21 16.39 6.20 -12.29
CA ARG A 21 15.59 5.26 -13.06
C ARG A 21 14.13 5.67 -13.01
N PHE A 22 13.60 6.07 -14.16
CA PHE A 22 12.19 6.40 -14.35
C PHE A 22 11.55 5.46 -15.37
N PHE A 23 10.53 4.71 -14.93
CA PHE A 23 9.89 3.69 -15.76
C PHE A 23 8.41 3.49 -15.40
N LEU A 24 7.65 2.96 -16.34
CA LEU A 24 6.28 2.48 -16.18
C LEU A 24 6.30 0.97 -15.98
N ARG A 25 5.53 0.48 -15.02
CA ARG A 25 5.31 -0.95 -14.79
C ARG A 25 3.84 -1.31 -14.63
N TYR A 26 3.54 -2.57 -14.94
CA TYR A 26 2.29 -3.25 -14.66
C TYR A 26 2.61 -4.48 -13.84
N PHE A 27 2.10 -4.53 -12.60
CA PHE A 27 2.62 -5.42 -11.55
C PHE A 27 4.16 -5.33 -11.45
N ASP A 28 4.86 -6.45 -11.62
CA ASP A 28 6.33 -6.52 -11.57
C ASP A 28 7.00 -6.35 -12.93
N GLN A 29 6.22 -6.26 -14.01
CA GLN A 29 6.74 -6.12 -15.35
C GLN A 29 6.98 -4.65 -15.70
N VAL A 30 8.23 -4.30 -15.98
CA VAL A 30 8.57 -3.01 -16.60
C VAL A 30 8.05 -3.00 -18.03
N ILE A 31 7.14 -2.10 -18.32
CA ILE A 31 6.55 -1.92 -19.66
C ILE A 31 7.43 -0.98 -20.48
N ARG A 32 7.89 0.10 -19.85
CA ARG A 32 8.62 1.16 -20.54
C ARG A 32 9.59 1.85 -19.61
N THR A 33 10.80 2.09 -20.07
CA THR A 33 11.78 2.94 -19.40
C THR A 33 11.83 4.30 -20.09
N TYR A 34 11.68 5.38 -19.33
CA TYR A 34 11.75 6.75 -19.84
C TYR A 34 13.13 7.37 -19.62
N ALA A 35 13.74 7.11 -18.46
CA ALA A 35 15.09 7.55 -18.14
C ALA A 35 15.83 6.47 -17.34
N ASP A 36 17.09 6.25 -17.69
CA ASP A 36 18.05 5.44 -16.92
C ASP A 36 19.43 6.06 -17.13
N GLU A 37 19.72 7.11 -16.36
CA GLU A 37 20.91 7.95 -16.55
C GLU A 37 21.56 8.32 -15.21
N ASP A 38 22.88 8.50 -15.27
CA ASP A 38 23.69 8.92 -14.14
C ASP A 38 23.71 10.46 -14.11
N ILE A 39 23.47 11.05 -12.94
CA ILE A 39 23.28 12.49 -12.73
C ILE A 39 24.13 12.91 -11.52
N ILE A 40 24.77 14.06 -11.64
CA ILE A 40 25.43 14.74 -10.53
C ILE A 40 24.59 15.94 -10.16
N VAL A 41 24.15 16.02 -8.91
CA VAL A 41 23.41 17.17 -8.38
C VAL A 41 24.28 17.87 -7.35
N PRO A 42 24.71 19.13 -7.60
CA PRO A 42 25.53 19.86 -6.65
C PRO A 42 24.86 20.03 -5.29
N ALA A 43 25.67 20.24 -4.25
CA ALA A 43 25.19 20.55 -2.89
C ALA A 43 24.19 21.72 -2.90
N ASN A 44 23.08 21.57 -2.18
CA ASN A 44 22.02 22.58 -2.05
C ASN A 44 21.42 23.07 -3.39
N GLU A 45 21.53 22.27 -4.46
CA GLU A 45 21.00 22.58 -5.79
C GLU A 45 19.98 21.55 -6.29
N HIS A 46 19.53 21.72 -7.53
CA HIS A 46 18.60 20.81 -8.20
C HIS A 46 19.11 20.43 -9.58
N SER A 47 18.74 19.23 -10.02
CA SER A 47 19.00 18.80 -11.39
C SER A 47 18.27 19.70 -12.39
N PRO A 48 18.75 19.77 -13.65
CA PRO A 48 17.90 20.18 -14.77
C PRO A 48 16.60 19.38 -14.79
N GLU A 49 15.58 19.95 -15.42
CA GLU A 49 14.29 19.26 -15.59
C GLU A 49 14.43 18.12 -16.60
N ILE A 50 13.98 16.93 -16.21
CA ILE A 50 14.08 15.70 -17.01
C ILE A 50 12.69 15.38 -17.57
N GLY A 51 12.60 15.32 -18.90
CA GLY A 51 11.35 15.28 -19.65
C GLY A 51 11.16 16.55 -20.51
N PRO A 52 9.92 16.85 -20.96
CA PRO A 52 8.68 16.17 -20.63
C PRO A 52 8.59 14.77 -21.26
N PHE A 53 8.01 13.84 -20.52
CA PHE A 53 7.60 12.55 -21.04
C PHE A 53 6.10 12.57 -21.32
N GLU A 54 5.73 12.03 -22.48
CA GLU A 54 4.35 11.85 -22.88
C GLU A 54 4.01 10.37 -22.88
N GLU A 55 2.82 10.05 -22.37
CA GLU A 55 2.31 8.70 -22.33
C GLU A 55 0.94 8.63 -23.00
N TYR A 56 0.82 7.66 -23.91
CA TYR A 56 -0.39 7.41 -24.69
C TYR A 56 -0.77 5.94 -24.50
N PRO A 57 -1.99 5.65 -24.03
CA PRO A 57 -2.47 4.28 -23.95
C PRO A 57 -2.69 3.75 -25.38
N ILE A 58 -1.69 3.03 -25.89
CA ILE A 58 -1.76 2.33 -27.17
C ILE A 58 -1.84 0.83 -26.84
N GLU A 59 -2.84 0.14 -27.38
CA GLU A 59 -3.17 -1.27 -27.08
C GLU A 59 -1.96 -2.22 -27.24
N SER A 60 -1.01 -1.90 -28.13
CA SER A 60 0.21 -2.69 -28.31
C SER A 60 1.24 -2.58 -27.18
N THR A 61 1.15 -1.55 -26.35
CA THR A 61 2.11 -1.26 -25.25
C THR A 61 1.54 -1.68 -23.89
N TYR A 62 0.22 -1.75 -23.77
CA TYR A 62 -0.50 -2.00 -22.52
C TYR A 62 -1.03 -3.44 -22.54
N PRO A 63 -0.43 -4.36 -21.77
CA PRO A 63 -0.75 -5.79 -21.88
C PRO A 63 -2.19 -6.14 -21.46
N SER A 64 -2.82 -5.32 -20.61
CA SER A 64 -4.19 -5.55 -20.13
C SER A 64 -4.81 -4.30 -19.49
N ALA A 65 -6.12 -4.33 -19.23
CA ALA A 65 -6.76 -3.36 -18.35
C ALA A 65 -6.20 -3.46 -16.92
N GLY A 66 -6.20 -2.33 -16.20
CA GLY A 66 -5.92 -2.29 -14.77
C GLY A 66 -4.92 -1.23 -14.35
N LYS A 67 -4.21 -1.47 -13.25
CA LYS A 67 -3.35 -0.49 -12.60
C LYS A 67 -1.96 -0.41 -13.20
N TYR A 68 -1.56 0.81 -13.56
CA TYR A 68 -0.24 1.15 -14.07
C TYR A 68 0.49 2.07 -13.10
N THR A 69 1.78 1.82 -12.88
CA THR A 69 2.58 2.57 -11.91
C THR A 69 3.81 3.17 -12.56
N PHE A 70 3.89 4.50 -12.54
CA PHE A 70 5.13 5.24 -12.76
C PHE A 70 6.00 5.13 -11.52
N VAL A 71 7.27 4.74 -11.71
CA VAL A 71 8.27 4.60 -10.65
C VAL A 71 9.47 5.46 -11.01
N ALA A 72 9.82 6.40 -10.13
CA ALA A 72 11.07 7.14 -10.17
C ALA A 72 11.88 6.74 -8.94
N ARG A 73 13.06 6.15 -9.15
CA ARG A 73 14.00 5.80 -8.08
C ARG A 73 15.36 6.41 -8.37
N ILE A 74 16.04 6.87 -7.33
CA ILE A 74 17.43 7.34 -7.41
C ILE A 74 18.31 6.40 -6.58
N LEU A 75 19.40 5.95 -7.17
CA LEU A 75 20.37 5.06 -6.54
C LEU A 75 21.67 5.81 -6.33
N SER A 76 22.31 5.69 -5.17
CA SER A 76 23.63 6.28 -4.95
C SER A 76 24.67 5.65 -5.89
N LEU A 77 25.54 6.49 -6.45
CA LEU A 77 26.73 6.05 -7.16
C LEU A 77 28.02 6.26 -6.36
N ARG A 78 27.94 6.89 -5.18
CA ARG A 78 29.11 7.11 -4.30
C ARG A 78 29.68 5.76 -3.86
N GLU A 79 31.01 5.68 -3.70
CA GLU A 79 31.66 4.41 -3.38
C GLU A 79 31.20 3.80 -2.04
N GLU A 80 30.89 4.63 -1.07
CA GLU A 80 30.53 4.23 0.31
C GLU A 80 29.21 3.47 0.39
N ASP A 81 28.22 3.87 -0.43
CA ASP A 81 26.85 3.38 -0.39
C ASP A 81 26.30 3.03 -1.79
N LYS A 82 27.19 2.71 -2.73
CA LYS A 82 26.85 2.42 -4.13
C LYS A 82 25.70 1.43 -4.27
N GLY A 83 24.67 1.83 -4.99
CA GLY A 83 23.48 1.02 -5.26
C GLY A 83 22.39 1.13 -4.18
N THR A 84 22.63 1.87 -3.10
CA THR A 84 21.61 2.19 -2.10
C THR A 84 20.54 3.10 -2.71
N GLU A 85 19.27 2.81 -2.45
CA GLU A 85 18.17 3.68 -2.87
C GLU A 85 18.14 4.93 -1.98
N LEU A 86 18.33 6.11 -2.59
CA LEU A 86 18.33 7.39 -1.88
C LEU A 86 16.92 7.98 -1.74
N ASP A 87 16.09 7.81 -2.78
CA ASP A 87 14.67 8.19 -2.77
C ASP A 87 13.91 7.38 -3.84
N HIS A 88 12.61 7.26 -3.61
CA HIS A 88 11.67 6.55 -4.46
C HIS A 88 10.30 7.24 -4.42
N LYS A 89 9.80 7.60 -5.62
CA LYS A 89 8.49 8.22 -5.81
C LYS A 89 7.67 7.43 -6.82
N THR A 90 6.37 7.30 -6.55
CA THR A 90 5.43 6.62 -7.44
C THR A 90 4.22 7.48 -7.76
N LYS A 91 3.67 7.28 -8.95
CA LYS A 91 2.36 7.77 -9.36
C LYS A 91 1.61 6.66 -10.06
N VAL A 92 0.31 6.54 -9.80
CA VAL A 92 -0.53 5.46 -10.32
C VAL A 92 -1.63 6.03 -11.20
N PHE A 93 -2.03 5.25 -12.20
CA PHE A 93 -3.25 5.47 -12.96
C PHE A 93 -3.88 4.12 -13.32
N TYR A 94 -5.16 4.14 -13.66
CA TYR A 94 -5.91 2.95 -14.04
C TYR A 94 -6.31 3.10 -15.50
N LEU A 95 -6.08 2.05 -16.27
CA LEU A 95 -6.49 1.95 -17.66
C LEU A 95 -7.70 1.02 -17.72
N GLU A 96 -8.84 1.53 -18.17
CA GLU A 96 -10.08 0.74 -18.39
C GLU A 96 -10.64 0.02 -17.16
N GLU A 97 -10.13 0.33 -15.96
CA GLU A 97 -10.62 -0.13 -14.66
C GLU A 97 -10.81 1.09 -13.75
N ASP A 98 -11.81 1.04 -12.88
CA ASP A 98 -11.98 2.07 -11.86
C ASP A 98 -10.92 1.91 -10.76
N PRO A 99 -10.37 3.02 -10.22
CA PRO A 99 -9.48 2.94 -9.06
C PRO A 99 -10.22 2.27 -7.89
N PRO A 100 -9.54 1.47 -7.06
CA PRO A 100 -10.17 0.87 -5.90
C PRO A 100 -10.69 1.96 -4.96
N MET A 101 -11.71 1.58 -4.18
CA MET A 101 -12.34 2.50 -3.24
C MET A 101 -11.31 3.05 -2.25
N ARG A 102 -11.35 4.37 -2.00
CA ARG A 102 -10.45 5.05 -1.04
C ARG A 102 -10.55 4.39 0.34
N GLY A 103 -9.43 4.09 0.99
CA GLY A 103 -9.41 3.56 2.35
C GLY A 103 -8.12 2.81 2.70
N LEU A 104 -8.04 2.28 3.93
CA LEU A 104 -6.96 1.40 4.36
C LEU A 104 -6.98 0.06 3.59
N PHE A 105 -8.17 -0.42 3.26
CA PHE A 105 -8.38 -1.69 2.57
C PHE A 105 -8.55 -1.46 1.07
N GLU A 106 -7.70 -2.10 0.27
CA GLU A 106 -7.76 -2.08 -1.19
C GLU A 106 -8.93 -2.93 -1.70
N ARG A 107 -9.14 -4.09 -1.05
CA ARG A 107 -10.09 -5.13 -1.45
C ARG A 107 -10.54 -5.93 -0.23
N CYS A 108 -11.68 -6.60 -0.35
CA CYS A 108 -12.18 -7.56 0.62
C CYS A 108 -12.58 -8.84 -0.13
N GLU A 109 -11.96 -9.97 0.22
CA GLU A 109 -12.03 -11.22 -0.53
C GLU A 109 -12.51 -12.37 0.35
N ALA A 110 -13.45 -13.15 -0.20
CA ALA A 110 -13.87 -14.43 0.36
C ALA A 110 -12.83 -15.49 0.04
N VAL A 111 -12.21 -16.09 1.05
CA VAL A 111 -11.20 -17.13 0.85
C VAL A 111 -11.64 -18.46 1.46
N GLY A 112 -11.60 -19.51 0.67
CA GLY A 112 -11.78 -20.88 1.15
C GLY A 112 -10.44 -21.39 1.65
N LEU A 113 -10.17 -21.26 2.95
CA LEU A 113 -8.91 -21.77 3.50
C LEU A 113 -8.93 -23.30 3.59
N PRO A 114 -7.80 -23.98 3.34
CA PRO A 114 -7.69 -25.42 3.46
C PRO A 114 -7.88 -25.87 4.92
N ASN A 115 -8.39 -27.08 5.11
CA ASN A 115 -8.67 -27.68 6.43
C ASN A 115 -7.40 -28.16 7.17
N GLU A 116 -6.35 -27.35 7.15
CA GLU A 116 -5.11 -27.58 7.89
C GLU A 116 -5.25 -27.02 9.32
N GLU A 117 -4.76 -27.75 10.33
CA GLU A 117 -4.78 -27.35 11.74
C GLU A 117 -3.58 -26.44 12.07
N PRO A 118 -3.48 -25.25 11.47
CA PRO A 118 -3.89 -24.04 12.20
C PRO A 118 -4.68 -23.03 11.36
N ILE A 119 -4.57 -23.11 10.03
CA ILE A 119 -5.14 -22.14 9.09
C ILE A 119 -6.68 -22.19 9.12
N LYS A 120 -7.27 -23.37 9.33
CA LYS A 120 -8.74 -23.53 9.40
C LYS A 120 -9.41 -22.77 10.55
N TYR A 121 -8.64 -22.33 11.55
CA TYR A 121 -9.13 -21.59 12.71
C TYR A 121 -9.02 -20.06 12.55
N LEU A 122 -8.43 -19.59 11.45
CA LEU A 122 -8.43 -18.17 11.14
C LEU A 122 -9.81 -17.76 10.64
N ILE A 123 -10.39 -16.76 11.28
CA ILE A 123 -11.66 -16.14 10.83
C ILE A 123 -11.40 -15.26 9.61
N GLY A 124 -10.21 -14.63 9.56
CA GLY A 124 -9.72 -13.85 8.45
C GLY A 124 -8.34 -13.29 8.77
N TYR A 125 -7.74 -12.62 7.79
CA TYR A 125 -6.42 -11.99 7.89
C TYR A 125 -6.30 -10.90 6.82
N SER A 126 -5.27 -10.08 6.91
CA SER A 126 -4.91 -9.17 5.83
C SER A 126 -3.52 -9.44 5.26
N ASP A 127 -3.39 -9.21 3.96
CA ASP A 127 -2.12 -9.12 3.25
C ASP A 127 -1.86 -7.68 2.78
N ILE A 128 -0.59 -7.34 2.58
CA ILE A 128 -0.24 -6.07 1.93
C ILE A 128 -0.53 -6.21 0.44
N GLY A 129 -1.43 -5.37 -0.04
CA GLY A 129 -1.79 -5.32 -1.44
C GLY A 129 -0.79 -4.53 -2.30
N GLY A 130 -0.99 -4.59 -3.62
CA GLY A 130 -0.12 -3.94 -4.60
C GLY A 130 -0.18 -2.40 -4.57
N GLU A 131 -1.07 -1.83 -3.76
CA GLU A 131 -1.22 -0.38 -3.55
C GLU A 131 -0.70 0.10 -2.20
N ARG A 132 -0.06 -0.78 -1.42
CA ARG A 132 0.41 -0.54 -0.04
C ARG A 132 -0.72 -0.37 0.99
N GLY A 133 -1.97 -0.63 0.60
CA GLY A 133 -3.09 -0.87 1.49
C GLY A 133 -3.23 -2.36 1.83
N LEU A 134 -4.34 -2.70 2.47
CA LEU A 134 -4.60 -4.07 2.94
C LEU A 134 -5.62 -4.78 2.04
N ILE A 135 -5.33 -6.03 1.67
CA ILE A 135 -6.33 -6.95 1.12
C ILE A 135 -6.89 -7.73 2.30
N LEU A 136 -8.16 -7.53 2.61
CA LEU A 136 -8.83 -8.22 3.71
C LEU A 136 -9.39 -9.55 3.22
N ASN A 137 -8.91 -10.65 3.78
CA ASN A 137 -9.36 -12.01 3.47
C ASN A 137 -10.25 -12.55 4.60
N TYR A 138 -11.50 -12.89 4.32
CA TYR A 138 -12.39 -13.53 5.29
C TYR A 138 -12.64 -15.00 4.93
N ASN A 139 -12.54 -15.88 5.93
CA ASN A 139 -12.53 -17.33 5.72
C ASN A 139 -13.95 -17.91 5.64
N ILE A 140 -14.38 -18.26 4.42
CA ILE A 140 -15.70 -18.89 4.20
C ILE A 140 -15.75 -20.37 4.59
N SER A 141 -14.61 -20.98 4.88
CA SER A 141 -14.53 -22.35 5.41
C SER A 141 -14.63 -22.40 6.95
N HIS A 142 -14.58 -21.25 7.64
CA HIS A 142 -14.63 -21.21 9.11
C HIS A 142 -16.08 -21.35 9.60
N PRO A 143 -16.38 -22.15 10.65
CA PRO A 143 -17.76 -22.36 11.13
C PRO A 143 -18.52 -21.10 11.55
N THR A 144 -17.81 -20.01 11.88
CA THR A 144 -18.45 -18.72 12.17
C THR A 144 -19.08 -18.08 10.94
N TYR A 145 -18.55 -18.37 9.75
CA TYR A 145 -19.12 -17.87 8.50
C TYR A 145 -20.51 -18.45 8.26
N ASP A 146 -20.71 -19.75 8.53
CA ASP A 146 -22.00 -20.43 8.36
C ASP A 146 -23.13 -19.73 9.13
N THR A 147 -22.81 -19.13 10.28
CA THR A 147 -23.79 -18.43 11.13
C THR A 147 -24.20 -17.06 10.61
N VAL A 148 -23.44 -16.48 9.68
CA VAL A 148 -23.68 -15.11 9.16
C VAL A 148 -23.92 -15.07 7.65
N ALA A 149 -23.69 -16.16 6.94
CA ALA A 149 -23.71 -16.21 5.47
C ALA A 149 -25.05 -15.81 4.82
N GLU A 150 -26.17 -16.01 5.53
CA GLU A 150 -27.51 -15.74 5.01
C GLU A 150 -27.97 -14.28 5.20
N SER A 151 -27.27 -13.51 6.04
CA SER A 151 -27.65 -12.15 6.43
C SER A 151 -26.56 -11.17 6.04
N LEU A 152 -26.90 -10.23 5.15
CA LEU A 152 -25.95 -9.23 4.68
C LEU A 152 -25.47 -8.31 5.81
N GLU A 153 -26.33 -8.01 6.79
CA GLU A 153 -25.97 -7.20 7.94
C GLU A 153 -25.01 -7.95 8.88
N ASP A 154 -25.29 -9.23 9.16
CA ASP A 154 -24.43 -10.05 10.02
C ASP A 154 -23.09 -10.35 9.35
N LEU A 155 -23.09 -10.58 8.03
CA LEU A 155 -21.87 -10.73 7.24
C LEU A 155 -21.04 -9.43 7.22
N ALA A 156 -21.69 -8.27 7.10
CA ALA A 156 -21.01 -6.99 7.15
C ALA A 156 -20.36 -6.75 8.53
N GLU A 157 -21.08 -7.03 9.63
CA GLU A 157 -20.51 -6.96 10.98
C GLU A 157 -19.35 -7.95 11.14
N HIS A 158 -19.49 -9.18 10.65
CA HIS A 158 -18.46 -10.20 10.69
C HIS A 158 -17.17 -9.73 10.01
N ILE A 159 -17.28 -9.23 8.79
CA ILE A 159 -16.14 -8.68 8.03
C ILE A 159 -15.55 -7.46 8.76
N LEU A 160 -16.41 -6.57 9.28
CA LEU A 160 -15.97 -5.37 9.99
C LEU A 160 -15.18 -5.71 11.26
N ARG A 161 -15.54 -6.78 11.97
CA ARG A 161 -14.76 -7.28 13.12
C ARG A 161 -13.35 -7.67 12.70
N ILE A 162 -13.21 -8.45 11.63
CA ILE A 162 -11.89 -8.84 11.09
C ILE A 162 -11.11 -7.59 10.68
N ALA A 163 -11.73 -6.68 9.92
CA ALA A 163 -11.13 -5.43 9.48
C ALA A 163 -10.63 -4.58 10.65
N SER A 164 -11.39 -4.50 11.73
CA SER A 164 -11.04 -3.71 12.92
C SER A 164 -9.78 -4.23 13.60
N HIS A 165 -9.65 -5.55 13.73
CA HIS A 165 -8.45 -6.19 14.28
C HIS A 165 -7.23 -6.00 13.36
N GLU A 166 -7.39 -6.21 12.05
CA GLU A 166 -6.30 -6.03 11.10
C GLU A 166 -5.86 -4.56 11.00
N THR A 167 -6.77 -3.61 11.17
CA THR A 167 -6.45 -2.17 11.26
C THR A 167 -5.56 -1.88 12.47
N CYS A 168 -5.90 -2.44 13.65
CA CYS A 168 -5.09 -2.28 14.86
C CYS A 168 -3.69 -2.88 14.68
N ARG A 169 -3.63 -4.09 14.12
CA ARG A 169 -2.37 -4.78 13.82
C ARG A 169 -1.51 -3.96 12.87
N TYR A 170 -2.09 -3.44 11.79
CA TYR A 170 -1.38 -2.64 10.80
C TYR A 170 -0.81 -1.35 11.40
N ASP A 171 -1.59 -0.66 12.24
CA ASP A 171 -1.16 0.58 12.91
C ASP A 171 0.01 0.33 13.86
N LEU A 172 -0.02 -0.75 14.65
CA LEU A 172 1.06 -1.13 15.56
C LEU A 172 2.41 -1.39 14.85
N LEU A 173 2.36 -1.86 13.59
CA LEU A 173 3.53 -2.09 12.76
C LEU A 173 4.13 -0.80 12.18
N GLN A 174 3.44 0.33 12.26
CA GLN A 174 3.95 1.61 11.79
C GLN A 174 4.98 2.20 12.77
N GLN A 175 5.92 2.98 12.24
CA GLN A 175 6.87 3.73 13.08
C GLN A 175 6.12 4.69 14.03
N THR A 176 5.12 5.38 13.49
CA THR A 176 4.24 6.33 14.20
C THR A 176 2.78 5.89 14.07
N PRO A 177 2.25 5.10 15.03
CA PRO A 177 0.87 4.63 15.07
C PRO A 177 -0.07 5.80 15.40
N ALA A 178 -1.19 5.85 14.71
CA ALA A 178 -2.24 6.83 14.95
C ALA A 178 -3.28 6.34 15.97
N LEU A 179 -3.58 5.05 16.01
CA LEU A 179 -4.60 4.48 16.89
C LEU A 179 -4.05 4.15 18.28
N PHE A 180 -2.76 3.80 18.33
CA PHE A 180 -2.00 3.50 19.55
C PHE A 180 -1.06 4.65 19.95
N GLU A 181 -1.40 5.89 19.58
CA GLU A 181 -0.66 7.07 20.03
C GLU A 181 -0.62 7.13 21.57
N GLY A 182 0.57 7.34 22.13
CA GLY A 182 0.79 7.44 23.57
C GLY A 182 0.67 6.11 24.35
N VAL A 183 0.40 4.99 23.67
CA VAL A 183 0.37 3.65 24.29
C VAL A 183 1.78 3.07 24.39
N ASN A 184 2.11 2.49 25.55
CA ASN A 184 3.37 1.75 25.67
C ASN A 184 3.28 0.43 24.90
N ARG A 185 3.98 0.34 23.76
CA ARG A 185 3.98 -0.84 22.89
C ARG A 185 4.72 -2.06 23.47
N GLU A 186 5.46 -1.89 24.55
CA GLU A 186 6.06 -3.00 25.30
C GLU A 186 5.08 -3.57 26.34
N ASN A 187 3.98 -2.86 26.63
CA ASN A 187 2.95 -3.29 27.57
C ASN A 187 1.79 -3.95 26.83
N SER A 188 1.77 -5.29 26.82
CA SER A 188 0.72 -6.08 26.17
C SER A 188 -0.67 -5.81 26.75
N GLU A 189 -0.80 -5.47 28.03
CA GLU A 189 -2.09 -5.17 28.65
C GLU A 189 -2.67 -3.85 28.12
N GLU A 190 -1.82 -2.82 27.96
CA GLU A 190 -2.26 -1.55 27.38
C GLU A 190 -2.65 -1.69 25.91
N ILE A 191 -1.89 -2.48 25.13
CA ILE A 191 -2.24 -2.79 23.74
C ILE A 191 -3.62 -3.47 23.69
N LEU A 192 -3.83 -4.53 24.47
CA LEU A 192 -5.09 -5.26 24.47
C LEU A 192 -6.27 -4.40 24.91
N LYS A 193 -6.07 -3.52 25.89
CA LYS A 193 -7.11 -2.58 26.33
C LYS A 193 -7.45 -1.60 25.21
N ARG A 194 -6.44 -1.01 24.56
CA ARG A 194 -6.64 -0.04 23.50
C ARG A 194 -7.28 -0.66 22.26
N GLU A 195 -6.84 -1.86 21.87
CA GLU A 195 -7.43 -2.63 20.77
C GLU A 195 -8.93 -2.86 21.02
N ARG A 196 -9.31 -3.30 22.24
CA ARG A 196 -10.71 -3.50 22.61
C ARG A 196 -11.53 -2.21 22.55
N GLU A 197 -10.96 -1.08 22.95
CA GLU A 197 -11.61 0.23 22.83
C GLU A 197 -11.87 0.59 21.36
N ILE A 198 -10.87 0.43 20.49
CA ILE A 198 -10.97 0.74 19.05
C ILE A 198 -12.01 -0.16 18.38
N VAL A 199 -11.90 -1.48 18.56
CA VAL A 199 -12.84 -2.44 17.97
C VAL A 199 -14.26 -2.19 18.49
N GLY A 200 -14.39 -1.94 19.80
CA GLY A 200 -15.69 -1.61 20.41
C GLY A 200 -16.30 -0.33 19.85
N GLU A 201 -15.50 0.71 19.64
CA GLU A 201 -15.95 1.98 19.06
C GLU A 201 -16.40 1.82 17.61
N ILE A 202 -15.65 1.07 16.79
CA ILE A 202 -16.02 0.80 15.39
C ILE A 202 -17.37 0.06 15.35
N LEU A 203 -17.53 -1.02 16.11
CA LEU A 203 -18.79 -1.77 16.14
C LEU A 203 -19.95 -0.94 16.69
N TYR A 204 -19.70 -0.12 17.72
CA TYR A 204 -20.72 0.78 18.27
C TYR A 204 -21.24 1.75 17.20
N ARG A 205 -20.34 2.39 16.44
CA ARG A 205 -20.70 3.32 15.38
C ARG A 205 -21.43 2.62 14.23
N PHE A 206 -21.02 1.39 13.88
CA PHE A 206 -21.68 0.57 12.86
C PHE A 206 -23.15 0.30 13.23
N HIS A 207 -23.41 -0.17 14.45
CA HIS A 207 -24.78 -0.40 14.93
C HIS A 207 -25.62 0.86 15.05
N ARG A 208 -24.97 2.03 15.19
CA ARG A 208 -25.63 3.34 15.15
C ARG A 208 -25.82 3.91 13.75
N ARG A 209 -25.33 3.23 12.71
CA ARG A 209 -25.33 3.69 11.31
C ARG A 209 -24.58 5.01 11.12
N GLU A 210 -23.48 5.16 11.86
CA GLU A 210 -22.58 6.32 11.82
C GLU A 210 -21.34 6.08 10.92
N ILE A 211 -21.30 4.92 10.25
CA ILE A 211 -20.32 4.50 9.24
C ILE A 211 -21.06 3.80 8.10
#